data_AF-W1IWT3-F1
#
_entry.id   AF-W1IWT3-F1
#
_cell.length_a   1.000
_cell.length_b   1.000
_cell.length_c   1.000
_cell.angle_alpha   90.00
_cell.angle_beta   90.00
_cell.angle_gamma   90.00
#
_symmetry.space_group_name_H-M   'P 1'
#
loop_
_entity.id
_entity.type
_entity.pdbx_description
1 polymer ?
#
loop_
_entity_poly.entity_id
_entity_poly.type
_entity_poly.pdbx_seq_one_letter_code
_entity_poly.pdbx_strand_id
1 'polypeptide(L)'
;MLWTINSTLVPGYGQYSDMNVFMKGYSFLQLSHINNSDYLTKKQKEEIRDFFFWHFLYTHPVNEETLEAFSFRGQDLFYSDANVKVSDYFRLYHDFYIERYSSYKDKLEVKPQDIEQFKYLTLDLIKVIEGKSKKLKLPDDEELSIILNYVNNIDFFLKSYYSDRESIFRLLKNALLRSDEDSYQNYIFSVFIQNYVCYILNFDFDEMKYLVDYFNEDIDTYNNIIKRIHSDAIFIDRLVYLKKVDVLSYDTFFMALDENRKR
;
A
#
# COMPACT_ATOMS: atom_id res chain seq x y z
N MET A 1 -9.18 7.96 -17.07
CA MET A 1 -9.38 7.01 -15.95
C MET A 1 -8.17 6.08 -15.77
N LEU A 2 -7.92 5.05 -16.62
CA LEU A 2 -6.65 4.30 -16.52
C LEU A 2 -5.47 5.01 -17.19
N TRP A 3 -5.72 5.85 -18.21
CA TRP A 3 -4.73 6.83 -18.65
C TRP A 3 -4.38 7.84 -17.55
N THR A 4 -5.26 8.07 -16.58
CA THR A 4 -4.98 8.89 -15.39
C THR A 4 -4.20 8.10 -14.33
N ILE A 5 -4.40 6.77 -14.27
CA ILE A 5 -3.62 5.82 -13.46
C ILE A 5 -2.21 5.60 -14.02
N ASN A 6 -2.05 5.63 -15.35
CA ASN A 6 -0.79 5.50 -16.08
C ASN A 6 -0.07 6.85 -16.29
N SER A 7 -0.77 7.99 -16.44
CA SER A 7 -0.16 9.31 -16.66
C SER A 7 0.37 9.96 -15.38
N THR A 8 0.24 9.30 -14.23
CA THR A 8 0.67 9.81 -12.92
C THR A 8 1.93 9.12 -12.40
N LEU A 9 2.77 8.62 -13.30
CA LEU A 9 4.17 8.33 -12.99
C LEU A 9 5.02 9.61 -12.87
N VAL A 10 4.43 10.80 -13.02
CA VAL A 10 5.10 12.09 -12.75
C VAL A 10 4.15 13.04 -12.01
N PRO A 11 4.05 12.99 -10.67
CA PRO A 11 3.48 14.10 -9.91
C PRO A 11 4.52 15.24 -9.83
N GLY A 12 4.05 16.49 -9.91
CA GLY A 12 4.88 17.66 -9.67
C GLY A 12 5.48 17.65 -8.25
N TYR A 13 6.73 18.08 -8.16
CA TYR A 13 7.55 18.16 -6.94
C TYR A 13 6.84 18.92 -5.81
N GLY A 14 6.37 18.21 -4.78
CA GLY A 14 5.87 18.78 -3.52
C GLY A 14 5.84 17.71 -2.43
N GLN A 15 5.93 18.05 -1.13
CA GLN A 15 6.09 17.05 -0.06
C GLN A 15 5.01 15.94 -0.01
N TYR A 16 3.79 16.21 -0.48
CA TYR A 16 2.74 15.19 -0.59
C TYR A 16 2.92 14.24 -1.79
N SER A 17 3.80 14.55 -2.75
CA SER A 17 4.11 13.67 -3.87
C SER A 17 4.79 12.40 -3.39
N ASP A 18 5.76 12.51 -2.48
CA ASP A 18 6.59 11.37 -2.06
C ASP A 18 5.77 10.38 -1.23
N MET A 19 4.96 10.90 -0.30
CA MET A 19 4.01 10.09 0.47
C MET A 19 2.98 9.40 -0.45
N ASN A 20 2.40 10.12 -1.42
CA ASN A 20 1.45 9.53 -2.36
C ASN A 20 2.11 8.46 -3.25
N VAL A 21 3.34 8.70 -3.72
CA VAL A 21 4.13 7.73 -4.51
C VAL A 21 4.40 6.48 -3.68
N PHE A 22 4.86 6.65 -2.43
CA PHE A 22 5.08 5.54 -1.52
C PHE A 22 3.78 4.76 -1.28
N MET A 23 2.70 5.43 -0.88
CA MET A 23 1.41 4.80 -0.60
C MET A 23 0.84 4.07 -1.81
N LYS A 24 0.96 4.63 -3.02
CA LYS A 24 0.53 3.99 -4.27
C LYS A 24 1.30 2.69 -4.49
N GLY A 25 2.63 2.75 -4.39
CA GLY A 25 3.52 1.59 -4.57
C GLY A 25 3.29 0.52 -3.50
N TYR A 26 3.23 0.92 -2.23
CA TYR A 26 2.98 0.03 -1.11
C TYR A 26 1.61 -0.65 -1.24
N SER A 27 0.53 0.10 -1.47
CA SER A 27 -0.81 -0.46 -1.61
C SER A 27 -0.89 -1.44 -2.78
N PHE A 28 -0.25 -1.12 -3.92
CA PHE A 28 -0.19 -2.01 -5.07
C PHE A 28 0.59 -3.30 -4.77
N LEU A 29 1.73 -3.20 -4.07
CA LEU A 29 2.49 -4.35 -3.59
C LEU A 29 1.65 -5.25 -2.69
N GLN A 30 0.99 -4.67 -1.68
CA GLN A 30 0.18 -5.42 -0.73
C GLN A 30 -1.04 -6.10 -1.38
N LEU A 31 -1.72 -5.43 -2.33
CA LEU A 31 -2.81 -6.02 -3.11
C LEU A 31 -2.39 -7.33 -3.82
N SER A 32 -1.13 -7.41 -4.27
CA SER A 32 -0.58 -8.62 -4.87
C SER A 32 -0.34 -9.78 -3.87
N HIS A 33 -0.29 -9.48 -2.57
CA HIS A 33 0.09 -10.44 -1.52
C HIS A 33 -1.12 -11.01 -0.76
N ILE A 34 -2.10 -10.17 -0.41
CA ILE A 34 -3.16 -10.47 0.60
C ILE A 34 -3.92 -11.77 0.32
N ASN A 35 -4.35 -11.99 -0.93
CA ASN A 35 -5.15 -13.15 -1.29
C ASN A 35 -4.41 -14.48 -1.02
N ASN A 36 -3.08 -14.44 -1.13
CA ASN A 36 -2.17 -15.57 -1.00
C ASN A 36 -1.55 -15.70 0.41
N SER A 37 -2.11 -15.02 1.42
CA SER A 37 -1.73 -15.20 2.83
C SER A 37 -2.51 -16.37 3.43
N ASP A 38 -1.86 -17.32 4.08
CA ASP A 38 -2.54 -18.40 4.82
C ASP A 38 -2.79 -18.04 6.29
N TYR A 39 -2.12 -16.99 6.79
CA TYR A 39 -2.29 -16.55 8.17
C TYR A 39 -3.57 -15.74 8.37
N LEU A 40 -3.95 -14.92 7.39
CA LEU A 40 -5.12 -14.05 7.49
C LEU A 40 -6.43 -14.81 7.24
N THR A 41 -7.43 -14.56 8.10
CA THR A 41 -8.80 -15.04 7.86
C THR A 41 -9.40 -14.38 6.62
N LYS A 42 -10.44 -15.00 6.04
CA LYS A 42 -11.17 -14.44 4.89
C LYS A 42 -11.64 -13.00 5.13
N LYS A 43 -12.22 -12.73 6.31
CA LYS A 43 -12.70 -11.39 6.69
C LYS A 43 -11.55 -10.38 6.76
N GLN A 44 -10.43 -10.74 7.37
CA GLN A 44 -9.25 -9.88 7.46
C GLN A 44 -8.67 -9.58 6.07
N LYS A 45 -8.63 -10.57 5.18
CA LYS A 45 -8.20 -10.37 3.78
C LYS A 45 -9.10 -9.37 3.06
N GLU A 46 -10.43 -9.50 3.20
CA GLU A 46 -11.39 -8.59 2.59
C GLU A 46 -11.23 -7.16 3.14
N GLU A 47 -11.17 -6.99 4.47
CA GLU A 47 -10.97 -5.69 5.13
C GLU A 47 -9.69 -4.99 4.67
N ILE A 48 -8.55 -5.72 4.69
CA ILE A 48 -7.26 -5.15 4.29
C ILE A 48 -7.18 -4.88 2.79
N ARG A 49 -7.75 -5.76 1.96
CA ARG A 49 -7.78 -5.53 0.51
C ARG A 49 -8.56 -4.27 0.18
N ASP A 50 -9.73 -4.09 0.76
CA ASP A 50 -10.57 -2.92 0.51
C ASP A 50 -9.87 -1.65 1.04
N PHE A 51 -9.18 -1.73 2.19
CA PHE A 51 -8.34 -0.66 2.72
C PHE A 51 -7.22 -0.26 1.74
N PHE A 52 -6.42 -1.20 1.24
CA PHE A 52 -5.34 -0.88 0.32
C PHE A 52 -5.82 -0.43 -1.05
N PHE A 53 -6.90 -1.02 -1.54
CA PHE A 53 -7.45 -0.59 -2.82
C PHE A 53 -7.99 0.84 -2.76
N TRP A 54 -8.65 1.23 -1.67
CA TRP A 54 -9.07 2.60 -1.45
C TRP A 54 -7.88 3.57 -1.47
N HIS A 55 -6.79 3.25 -0.75
CA HIS A 55 -5.60 4.12 -0.75
C HIS A 55 -4.86 4.12 -2.09
N PHE A 56 -4.84 2.99 -2.79
CA PHE A 56 -4.34 2.92 -4.15
C PHE A 56 -5.11 3.90 -5.04
N LEU A 57 -6.44 3.93 -5.00
CA LEU A 57 -7.22 4.91 -5.77
C LEU A 57 -7.02 6.35 -5.26
N TYR A 58 -6.99 6.56 -3.95
CA TYR A 58 -6.81 7.88 -3.31
C TYR A 58 -5.54 8.60 -3.75
N THR A 59 -4.47 7.85 -4.02
CA THR A 59 -3.20 8.40 -4.49
C THR A 59 -3.21 8.79 -5.99
N HIS A 60 -4.31 8.55 -6.70
CA HIS A 60 -4.53 9.03 -8.06
C HIS A 60 -5.32 10.34 -8.05
N PRO A 61 -5.19 11.19 -9.08
CA PRO A 61 -5.99 12.41 -9.22
C PRO A 61 -7.40 12.04 -9.71
N VAL A 62 -8.18 11.43 -8.82
CA VAL A 62 -9.56 11.00 -9.02
C VAL A 62 -10.49 11.81 -8.12
N ASN A 63 -11.74 11.98 -8.53
CA ASN A 63 -12.75 12.62 -7.68
C ASN A 63 -13.33 11.62 -6.66
N GLU A 64 -14.09 12.12 -5.69
CA GLU A 64 -14.74 11.31 -4.65
C GLU A 64 -15.67 10.24 -5.25
N GLU A 65 -16.41 10.58 -6.30
CA GLU A 65 -17.26 9.63 -7.03
C GLU A 65 -16.46 8.43 -7.55
N THR A 66 -15.26 8.66 -8.08
CA THR A 66 -14.39 7.58 -8.58
C THR A 66 -13.78 6.76 -7.44
N LEU A 67 -13.55 7.33 -6.26
CA LEU A 67 -13.06 6.58 -5.11
C LEU A 67 -14.06 5.51 -4.64
N GLU A 68 -15.36 5.83 -4.73
CA GLU A 68 -16.44 4.95 -4.28
C GLU A 68 -17.08 4.15 -5.44
N ALA A 69 -16.63 4.38 -6.67
CA ALA A 69 -17.16 3.76 -7.89
C ALA A 69 -16.85 2.26 -8.03
N PHE A 70 -15.92 1.71 -7.25
CA PHE A 70 -15.41 0.36 -7.43
C PHE A 70 -15.60 -0.49 -6.18
N SER A 71 -15.93 -1.76 -6.38
CA SER A 71 -16.06 -2.73 -5.28
C SER A 71 -15.61 -4.11 -5.71
N PHE A 72 -15.13 -4.89 -4.75
CA PHE A 72 -14.78 -6.28 -4.98
C PHE A 72 -15.99 -7.20 -4.78
N ARG A 73 -16.12 -8.19 -5.65
CA ARG A 73 -17.04 -9.32 -5.48
C ARG A 73 -16.25 -10.62 -5.57
N GLY A 74 -16.05 -11.27 -4.42
CA GLY A 74 -14.99 -12.27 -4.32
C GLY A 74 -13.64 -11.59 -4.56
N GLN A 75 -12.87 -12.08 -5.55
CA GLN A 75 -11.60 -11.47 -5.96
C GLN A 75 -11.71 -10.55 -7.18
N ASP A 76 -12.87 -10.51 -7.83
CA ASP A 76 -13.09 -9.73 -9.04
C ASP A 76 -13.42 -8.28 -8.69
N LEU A 77 -12.80 -7.34 -9.40
CA LEU A 77 -13.09 -5.92 -9.27
C LEU A 77 -14.23 -5.51 -10.22
N PHE A 78 -15.22 -4.81 -9.67
CA PHE A 78 -16.38 -4.31 -10.41
C PHE A 78 -16.47 -2.81 -10.34
N TYR A 79 -16.95 -2.19 -11.42
CA TYR A 79 -17.54 -0.86 -11.37
C TYR A 79 -18.98 -1.02 -10.83
N SER A 80 -19.23 -0.44 -9.66
CA SER A 80 -20.38 -0.73 -8.81
C SER A 80 -21.71 -0.41 -9.49
N ASP A 81 -21.84 0.77 -10.10
CA ASP A 81 -23.11 1.26 -10.64
C ASP A 81 -23.60 0.46 -11.83
N ALA A 82 -22.70 0.15 -12.77
CA ALA A 82 -23.08 -0.62 -13.96
C ALA A 82 -22.99 -2.15 -13.75
N ASN A 83 -22.50 -2.60 -12.59
CA ASN A 83 -22.23 -4.01 -12.33
C ASN A 83 -21.36 -4.66 -13.42
N VAL A 84 -20.32 -3.93 -13.87
CA VAL A 84 -19.43 -4.39 -14.93
C VAL A 84 -18.09 -4.78 -14.32
N LYS A 85 -17.62 -5.99 -14.63
CA LYS A 85 -16.28 -6.42 -14.25
C LYS A 85 -15.24 -5.55 -14.96
N VAL A 86 -14.31 -4.98 -14.20
CA VAL A 86 -13.35 -3.99 -14.70
C VAL A 86 -12.48 -4.58 -15.81
N SER A 87 -12.05 -5.84 -15.69
CA SER A 87 -11.30 -6.53 -16.74
C SER A 87 -12.06 -6.63 -18.06
N ASP A 88 -13.37 -6.85 -18.00
CA ASP A 88 -14.20 -7.06 -19.19
C ASP A 88 -14.45 -5.73 -19.89
N TYR A 89 -14.70 -4.67 -19.10
CA TYR A 89 -14.73 -3.30 -19.62
C TYR A 89 -13.45 -2.95 -20.38
N PHE A 90 -12.27 -3.15 -19.78
CA PHE A 90 -11.03 -2.77 -20.44
C PHE A 90 -10.71 -3.63 -21.66
N ARG A 91 -11.07 -4.92 -21.63
CA ARG A 91 -10.96 -5.80 -22.80
C ARG A 91 -11.78 -5.24 -23.97
N LEU A 92 -13.06 -4.99 -23.74
CA LEU A 92 -13.99 -4.47 -24.74
C LEU A 92 -13.59 -3.07 -25.22
N TYR A 93 -13.13 -2.20 -24.32
CA TYR A 93 -12.65 -0.86 -24.65
C TYR A 93 -11.49 -0.91 -25.65
N HIS A 94 -10.46 -1.73 -25.40
CA HIS A 94 -9.31 -1.81 -26.30
C HIS A 94 -9.69 -2.50 -27.62
N ASP A 95 -10.47 -3.58 -27.56
CA ASP A 95 -10.94 -4.30 -28.75
C ASP A 95 -11.75 -3.41 -29.69
N PHE A 96 -12.62 -2.56 -29.14
CA PHE A 96 -13.38 -1.56 -29.89
C PHE A 96 -12.50 -0.64 -30.72
N TYR A 97 -11.42 -0.10 -30.14
CA TYR A 97 -10.53 0.84 -30.84
C TYR A 97 -9.62 0.14 -31.85
N ILE A 98 -9.26 -1.11 -31.62
CA ILE A 98 -8.51 -1.94 -32.58
C ILE A 98 -9.40 -2.24 -33.79
N GLU A 99 -10.61 -2.76 -33.58
CA GLU A 99 -11.55 -3.13 -34.64
C GLU A 99 -11.98 -1.92 -35.48
N ARG A 100 -12.12 -0.75 -34.85
CA ARG A 100 -12.59 0.49 -35.50
C ARG A 100 -11.46 1.46 -35.82
N TYR A 101 -10.22 1.01 -35.79
CA TYR A 101 -9.05 1.89 -35.93
C TYR A 101 -9.15 2.80 -37.16
N SER A 102 -9.58 2.27 -38.31
CA SER A 102 -9.74 3.05 -39.55
C SER A 102 -10.67 4.27 -39.40
N SER A 103 -11.70 4.17 -38.57
CA SER A 103 -12.66 5.25 -38.29
C SER A 103 -12.12 6.30 -37.31
N TYR A 104 -11.09 5.97 -36.54
CA TYR A 104 -10.50 6.84 -35.51
C TYR A 104 -9.03 7.17 -35.75
N LYS A 105 -8.43 6.71 -36.85
CA LYS A 105 -7.00 6.86 -37.14
C LYS A 105 -6.50 8.31 -37.08
N ASP A 106 -7.34 9.27 -37.45
CA ASP A 106 -6.98 10.70 -37.45
C ASP A 106 -7.09 11.34 -36.05
N LYS A 107 -7.64 10.59 -35.08
CA LYS A 107 -7.80 10.98 -33.67
C LYS A 107 -6.95 10.16 -32.71
N LEU A 108 -6.29 9.10 -33.20
CA LEU A 108 -5.48 8.20 -32.40
C LEU A 108 -4.01 8.38 -32.78
N GLU A 109 -3.18 8.75 -31.81
CA GLU A 109 -1.73 8.88 -32.00
C GLU A 109 -0.98 7.54 -31.91
N VAL A 110 -1.68 6.47 -31.51
CA VAL A 110 -1.13 5.13 -31.24
C VAL A 110 -1.61 4.13 -32.27
N LYS A 111 -0.75 3.18 -32.67
CA LYS A 111 -1.12 2.14 -33.65
C LYS A 111 -1.95 1.03 -32.99
N PRO A 112 -2.68 0.21 -33.76
CA PRO A 112 -3.43 -0.92 -33.21
C PRO A 112 -2.58 -1.88 -32.38
N GLN A 113 -1.33 -2.13 -32.81
CA GLN A 113 -0.41 -2.99 -32.05
C GLN A 113 -0.08 -2.40 -30.67
N ASP A 114 0.10 -1.08 -30.58
CA ASP A 114 0.36 -0.40 -29.29
C ASP A 114 -0.86 -0.47 -28.37
N ILE A 115 -2.07 -0.28 -28.93
CA ILE A 115 -3.35 -0.45 -28.20
C ILE A 115 -3.45 -1.88 -27.65
N GLU A 116 -3.07 -2.87 -28.44
CA GLU A 116 -3.07 -4.27 -27.99
C GLU A 116 -2.06 -4.50 -26.85
N GLN A 117 -0.86 -3.93 -26.92
CA GLN A 117 0.11 -4.03 -25.81
C GLN A 117 -0.41 -3.33 -24.54
N PHE A 118 -1.04 -2.16 -24.67
CA PHE A 118 -1.67 -1.48 -23.54
C PHE A 118 -2.82 -2.28 -22.93
N LYS A 119 -3.57 -3.03 -23.74
CA LYS A 119 -4.60 -3.95 -23.27
C LYS A 119 -3.99 -5.01 -22.36
N TYR A 120 -2.92 -5.69 -22.79
CA TYR A 120 -2.28 -6.73 -21.97
C TYR A 120 -1.71 -6.16 -20.68
N LEU A 121 -0.99 -5.04 -20.74
CA LEU A 121 -0.48 -4.36 -19.55
C LEU A 121 -1.60 -4.01 -18.57
N THR A 122 -2.68 -3.40 -19.07
CA THR A 122 -3.84 -3.01 -18.24
C THR A 122 -4.46 -4.23 -17.56
N LEU A 123 -4.68 -5.32 -18.30
CA LEU A 123 -5.25 -6.54 -17.75
C LEU A 123 -4.33 -7.20 -16.72
N ASP A 124 -3.02 -7.12 -16.90
CA ASP A 124 -2.07 -7.64 -15.91
C ASP A 124 -2.02 -6.80 -14.64
N LEU A 125 -2.09 -5.47 -14.74
CA LEU A 125 -2.23 -4.58 -13.57
C LEU A 125 -3.52 -4.89 -12.79
N ILE A 126 -4.63 -5.14 -13.49
CA ILE A 126 -5.90 -5.53 -12.85
C ILE A 126 -5.74 -6.87 -12.13
N LYS A 127 -5.08 -7.87 -12.73
CA LYS A 127 -4.81 -9.15 -12.04
C LYS A 127 -4.00 -8.96 -10.76
N VAL A 128 -3.06 -8.01 -10.74
CA VAL A 128 -2.30 -7.70 -9.51
C VAL A 128 -3.22 -7.14 -8.44
N ILE A 129 -4.05 -6.14 -8.78
CA ILE A 129 -5.03 -5.54 -7.86
C ILE A 129 -6.02 -6.58 -7.33
N GLU A 130 -6.47 -7.49 -8.20
CA GLU A 130 -7.35 -8.60 -7.86
C GLU A 130 -6.65 -9.74 -7.12
N GLY A 131 -5.32 -9.65 -6.89
CA GLY A 131 -4.51 -10.66 -6.23
C GLY A 131 -4.48 -12.01 -6.96
N LYS A 132 -4.64 -11.99 -8.29
CA LYS A 132 -4.62 -13.16 -9.19
C LYS A 132 -3.31 -13.29 -9.97
N SER A 133 -2.35 -12.39 -9.74
CA SER A 133 -1.00 -12.49 -10.26
C SER A 133 -0.10 -13.28 -9.31
N LYS A 134 1.12 -13.59 -9.77
CA LYS A 134 2.20 -13.93 -8.85
C LYS A 134 2.43 -12.76 -7.88
N LYS A 135 2.81 -13.06 -6.64
CA LYS A 135 3.21 -12.07 -5.64
C LYS A 135 4.32 -11.21 -6.23
N LEU A 136 4.16 -9.88 -6.19
CA LEU A 136 5.25 -8.97 -6.48
C LEU A 136 6.29 -9.08 -5.36
N LYS A 137 7.55 -8.80 -5.67
CA LYS A 137 8.61 -8.77 -4.65
C LYS A 137 9.47 -7.55 -4.89
N LEU A 138 9.90 -6.93 -3.80
CA LEU A 138 10.98 -5.96 -3.83
C LEU A 138 12.28 -6.67 -4.24
N PRO A 139 13.18 -6.01 -4.99
CA PRO A 139 14.46 -6.56 -5.42
C PRO A 139 15.26 -7.22 -4.28
N ASP A 140 15.87 -8.36 -4.57
CA ASP A 140 16.72 -9.05 -3.59
C ASP A 140 18.00 -8.24 -3.31
N ASP A 141 18.42 -8.24 -2.05
CA ASP A 141 19.65 -7.62 -1.56
C ASP A 141 20.20 -8.48 -0.42
N GLU A 142 21.47 -8.88 -0.50
CA GLU A 142 22.07 -9.82 0.45
C GLU A 142 22.16 -9.23 1.87
N GLU A 143 22.48 -7.94 1.99
CA GLU A 143 22.62 -7.24 3.28
C GLU A 143 21.26 -7.02 3.95
N LEU A 144 20.20 -6.95 3.16
CA LEU A 144 18.82 -6.74 3.60
C LEU A 144 17.97 -8.01 3.57
N SER A 145 18.56 -9.16 3.26
CA SER A 145 17.86 -10.44 3.07
C SER A 145 16.88 -10.79 4.19
N ILE A 146 17.26 -10.51 5.45
CA ILE A 146 16.40 -10.72 6.62
C ILE A 146 15.15 -9.84 6.55
N ILE A 147 15.31 -8.51 6.46
CA ILE A 147 14.17 -7.58 6.44
C ILE A 147 13.34 -7.74 5.16
N LEU A 148 13.98 -8.07 4.04
CA LEU A 148 13.33 -8.36 2.77
C LEU A 148 12.34 -9.53 2.88
N ASN A 149 12.65 -10.54 3.70
CA ASN A 149 11.72 -11.63 3.95
C ASN A 149 10.48 -11.16 4.74
N TYR A 150 10.64 -10.23 5.70
CA TYR A 150 9.51 -9.65 6.43
C TYR A 150 8.62 -8.75 5.56
N VAL A 151 9.20 -8.00 4.62
CA VAL A 151 8.43 -7.12 3.73
C VAL A 151 7.75 -7.86 2.59
N ASN A 152 8.40 -8.89 2.02
CA ASN A 152 7.88 -9.64 0.87
C ASN A 152 6.97 -10.82 1.26
N ASN A 153 6.87 -11.16 2.55
CA ASN A 153 6.09 -12.31 3.02
C ASN A 153 5.28 -11.98 4.28
N ILE A 154 4.01 -11.61 4.07
CA ILE A 154 3.06 -11.29 5.14
C ILE A 154 2.93 -12.42 6.16
N ASP A 155 2.83 -13.67 5.71
CA ASP A 155 2.65 -14.81 6.63
C ASP A 155 3.88 -15.00 7.51
N PHE A 156 5.08 -14.80 6.96
CA PHE A 156 6.30 -14.84 7.74
C PHE A 156 6.34 -13.69 8.75
N PHE A 157 6.00 -12.47 8.34
CA PHE A 157 5.93 -11.31 9.22
C PHE A 157 4.96 -11.54 10.40
N LEU A 158 3.73 -11.94 10.11
CA LEU A 158 2.70 -12.17 11.13
C LEU A 158 3.09 -13.30 12.09
N LYS A 159 3.55 -14.44 11.56
CA LYS A 159 3.99 -15.57 12.39
C LYS A 159 5.12 -15.16 13.32
N SER A 160 6.15 -14.48 12.81
CA SER A 160 7.29 -14.04 13.60
C SER A 160 6.89 -13.01 14.65
N TYR A 161 6.03 -12.04 14.30
CA TYR A 161 5.53 -11.05 15.25
C TYR A 161 4.81 -11.68 16.44
N TYR A 162 3.82 -12.54 16.19
CA TYR A 162 3.08 -13.17 17.28
C TYR A 162 3.85 -14.27 18.03
N SER A 163 4.99 -14.72 17.49
CA SER A 163 5.87 -15.67 18.19
C SER A 163 6.86 -14.95 19.10
N ASP A 164 7.46 -13.84 18.63
CA ASP A 164 8.46 -13.07 19.37
C ASP A 164 8.44 -11.61 18.91
N ARG A 165 7.59 -10.80 19.55
CA ARG A 165 7.43 -9.37 19.25
C ARG A 165 8.72 -8.57 19.48
N GLU A 166 9.48 -8.91 20.52
CA GLU A 166 10.72 -8.20 20.84
C GLU A 166 11.77 -8.37 19.75
N SER A 167 11.82 -9.52 19.09
CA SER A 167 12.69 -9.71 17.92
C SER A 167 12.35 -8.77 16.77
N ILE A 168 11.05 -8.50 16.55
CA ILE A 168 10.57 -7.57 15.52
C ILE A 168 10.92 -6.13 15.90
N PHE A 169 10.73 -5.74 17.16
CA PHE A 169 11.10 -4.40 17.62
C PHE A 169 12.62 -4.16 17.55
N ARG A 170 13.42 -5.16 17.88
CA ARG A 170 14.87 -5.11 17.67
C ARG A 170 15.24 -4.96 16.20
N LEU A 171 14.54 -5.66 15.32
CA LEU A 171 14.73 -5.54 13.87
C LEU A 171 14.35 -4.14 13.36
N LEU A 172 13.25 -3.56 13.85
CA LEU A 172 12.84 -2.18 13.54
C LEU A 172 13.93 -1.19 13.95
N LYS A 173 14.45 -1.29 15.18
CA LYS A 173 15.56 -0.46 15.65
C LYS A 173 16.79 -0.58 14.76
N ASN A 174 17.22 -1.80 14.48
CA ASN A 174 18.41 -2.04 13.66
C ASN A 174 18.25 -1.54 12.22
N ALA A 175 17.05 -1.66 11.65
CA ALA A 175 16.75 -1.16 10.31
C ALA A 175 16.69 0.37 10.26
N LEU A 176 16.11 1.01 11.29
CA LEU A 176 16.10 2.46 11.41
C LEU A 176 17.53 3.04 11.41
N LEU A 177 18.43 2.45 12.20
CA LEU A 177 19.83 2.90 12.31
C LEU A 177 20.60 2.85 10.99
N ARG A 178 20.16 2.04 10.02
CA ARG A 178 20.76 1.91 8.69
C ARG A 178 20.04 2.72 7.62
N SER A 179 18.80 3.15 7.89
CA SER A 179 17.90 3.72 6.89
C SER A 179 18.37 5.06 6.31
N ASP A 180 19.25 5.80 7.00
CA ASP A 180 19.74 7.09 6.53
C ASP A 180 20.93 6.96 5.55
N GLU A 181 21.47 5.75 5.35
CA GLU A 181 22.66 5.51 4.53
C GLU A 181 22.35 5.30 3.05
N ASP A 182 21.17 4.73 2.73
CA ASP A 182 20.79 4.35 1.37
C ASP A 182 19.29 4.51 1.09
N SER A 183 18.96 4.96 -0.13
CA SER A 183 17.59 5.22 -0.57
C SER A 183 16.71 3.97 -0.64
N TYR A 184 17.28 2.82 -0.98
CA TYR A 184 16.56 1.55 -1.04
C TYR A 184 16.37 0.95 0.35
N GLN A 185 17.39 1.03 1.21
CA GLN A 185 17.28 0.68 2.63
C GLN A 185 16.20 1.49 3.34
N ASN A 186 16.18 2.81 3.11
CA ASN A 186 15.13 3.69 3.60
C ASN A 186 13.74 3.25 3.15
N TYR A 187 13.60 2.93 1.86
CA TYR A 187 12.33 2.45 1.30
C TYR A 187 11.88 1.13 1.93
N ILE A 188 12.79 0.16 2.10
CA ILE A 188 12.49 -1.13 2.74
C ILE A 188 12.06 -0.92 4.19
N PHE A 189 12.73 -0.02 4.92
CA PHE A 189 12.34 0.32 6.28
C PHE A 189 10.92 0.92 6.32
N SER A 190 10.60 1.85 5.42
CA SER A 190 9.24 2.39 5.26
C SER A 190 8.21 1.30 4.94
N VAL A 191 8.53 0.31 4.10
CA VAL A 191 7.61 -0.83 3.84
C VAL A 191 7.43 -1.68 5.10
N PHE A 192 8.52 -1.94 5.83
CA PHE A 192 8.49 -2.77 7.04
C PHE A 192 7.68 -2.13 8.17
N ILE A 193 7.88 -0.83 8.43
CA ILE A 193 7.11 -0.11 9.45
C ILE A 193 5.63 -0.01 9.08
N GLN A 194 5.32 0.16 7.80
CA GLN A 194 3.92 0.22 7.35
C GLN A 194 3.25 -1.16 7.34
N ASN A 195 4.01 -2.27 7.25
CA ASN A 195 3.48 -3.60 7.55
C ASN A 195 3.03 -3.72 9.00
N TYR A 196 3.80 -3.19 9.96
CA TYR A 196 3.38 -3.13 11.36
C TYR A 196 2.07 -2.33 11.52
N VAL A 197 1.98 -1.15 10.91
CA VAL A 197 0.74 -0.34 10.96
C VAL A 197 -0.45 -1.09 10.35
N CYS A 198 -0.30 -1.64 9.15
CA CYS A 198 -1.43 -2.16 8.38
C CYS A 198 -1.86 -3.58 8.77
N TYR A 199 -0.96 -4.37 9.36
CA TYR A 199 -1.23 -5.76 9.73
C TYR A 199 -1.26 -6.02 11.24
N ILE A 200 -0.70 -5.13 12.07
CA ILE A 200 -0.71 -5.28 13.53
C ILE A 200 -1.61 -4.25 14.21
N LEU A 201 -1.48 -2.95 13.87
CA LEU A 201 -2.25 -1.87 14.52
C LEU A 201 -3.66 -1.69 13.93
N ASN A 202 -3.82 -1.87 12.62
CA ASN A 202 -5.08 -2.37 12.08
C ASN A 202 -5.33 -3.74 12.75
N PHE A 203 -6.47 -4.42 12.77
CA PHE A 203 -6.69 -5.56 13.71
C PHE A 203 -6.60 -5.23 15.21
N ASP A 204 -5.45 -4.88 15.80
CA ASP A 204 -5.32 -4.61 17.24
C ASP A 204 -4.46 -3.38 17.56
N PHE A 205 -5.11 -2.25 17.81
CA PHE A 205 -4.42 -1.00 18.09
C PHE A 205 -3.74 -1.00 19.47
N ASP A 206 -4.17 -1.85 20.42
CA ASP A 206 -3.53 -1.95 21.74
C ASP A 206 -2.09 -2.48 21.63
N GLU A 207 -1.72 -3.12 20.52
CA GLU A 207 -0.33 -3.55 20.25
C GLU A 207 0.66 -2.36 20.21
N MET A 208 0.17 -1.13 20.07
CA MET A 208 0.95 0.08 20.21
C MET A 208 1.58 0.23 21.61
N LYS A 209 0.89 -0.24 22.66
CA LYS A 209 1.39 -0.17 24.04
C LYS A 209 2.68 -0.97 24.21
N TYR A 210 2.78 -2.13 23.58
CA TYR A 210 4.02 -2.92 23.60
C TYR A 210 5.18 -2.22 22.89
N LEU A 211 4.90 -1.46 21.82
CA LEU A 211 5.93 -0.66 21.15
C LEU A 211 6.44 0.46 22.07
N VAL A 212 5.52 1.16 22.75
CA VAL A 212 5.86 2.20 23.73
C VAL A 212 6.69 1.61 24.86
N ASP A 213 6.23 0.51 25.46
CA ASP A 213 6.90 -0.13 26.58
C ASP A 213 8.30 -0.63 26.21
N TYR A 214 8.48 -1.17 25.00
CA TYR A 214 9.78 -1.66 24.54
C TYR A 214 10.82 -0.56 24.35
N PHE A 215 10.41 0.61 23.89
CA PHE A 215 11.30 1.74 23.62
C PHE A 215 11.27 2.83 24.70
N ASN A 216 10.71 2.54 25.87
CA ASN A 216 10.58 3.52 26.96
C ASN A 216 11.93 4.09 27.44
N GLU A 217 13.02 3.32 27.36
CA GLU A 217 14.38 3.71 27.69
C GLU A 217 15.17 4.29 26.50
N ASP A 218 14.62 4.22 25.28
CA ASP A 218 15.24 4.67 24.03
C ASP A 218 14.31 5.60 23.25
N ILE A 219 14.05 6.76 23.87
CA ILE A 219 13.07 7.76 23.42
C ILE A 219 13.39 8.29 22.02
N ASP A 220 14.67 8.42 21.65
CA ASP A 220 15.08 8.90 20.33
C ASP A 220 14.70 7.90 19.23
N THR A 221 14.97 6.61 19.46
CA THR A 221 14.54 5.55 18.54
C THR A 221 13.02 5.51 18.44
N TYR A 222 12.32 5.57 19.57
CA TYR A 222 10.86 5.63 19.62
C TYR A 222 10.31 6.78 18.76
N ASN A 223 10.78 8.00 19.00
CA ASN A 223 10.31 9.20 18.29
C ASN A 223 10.53 9.11 16.77
N ASN A 224 11.65 8.55 16.34
CA ASN A 224 11.93 8.34 14.92
C ASN A 224 11.01 7.29 14.30
N ILE A 225 10.73 6.19 15.01
CA ILE A 225 9.74 5.19 14.58
C ILE A 225 8.34 5.83 14.46
N ILE A 226 7.91 6.60 15.46
CA ILE A 226 6.59 7.27 15.44
C ILE A 226 6.51 8.26 14.28
N LYS A 227 7.56 9.07 14.08
CA LYS A 227 7.63 9.99 12.95
C LYS A 227 7.41 9.25 11.63
N ARG A 228 8.06 8.10 11.44
CA ARG A 228 7.97 7.29 10.21
C ARG A 228 6.61 6.64 10.02
N ILE A 229 5.95 6.21 11.12
CA ILE A 229 4.56 5.72 11.09
C ILE A 229 3.61 6.76 10.48
N HIS A 230 3.81 8.05 10.80
CA HIS A 230 2.95 9.14 10.31
C HIS A 230 3.42 9.81 9.02
N SER A 231 4.73 9.87 8.75
CA SER A 231 5.26 10.61 7.59
C SER A 231 5.25 9.80 6.30
N ASP A 232 5.45 8.48 6.40
CA ASP A 232 5.63 7.65 5.21
C ASP A 232 4.28 7.36 4.53
N ALA A 233 3.19 7.32 5.30
CA ALA A 233 1.82 7.14 4.81
C ALA A 233 0.78 7.65 5.81
N ILE A 234 -0.41 8.02 5.30
CA ILE A 234 -1.56 8.40 6.15
C ILE A 234 -2.34 7.21 6.72
N PHE A 235 -1.80 5.99 6.63
CA PHE A 235 -2.53 4.78 7.02
C PHE A 235 -2.95 4.81 8.48
N ILE A 236 -2.05 5.23 9.37
CA ILE A 236 -2.34 5.32 10.81
C ILE A 236 -3.47 6.32 11.10
N ASP A 237 -3.46 7.49 10.45
CA ASP A 237 -4.49 8.51 10.64
C ASP A 237 -5.86 8.00 10.18
N ARG A 238 -5.88 7.29 9.04
CA ARG A 238 -7.09 6.65 8.52
C ARG A 238 -7.60 5.53 9.44
N LEU A 239 -6.70 4.72 10.01
CA LEU A 239 -7.03 3.66 10.95
C LEU A 239 -7.66 4.22 12.23
N VAL A 240 -7.04 5.24 12.81
CA VAL A 240 -7.55 5.95 14.00
C VAL A 240 -8.97 6.46 13.75
N TYR A 241 -9.20 7.11 12.60
CA TYR A 241 -10.52 7.61 12.22
C TYR A 241 -11.56 6.49 12.03
N LEU A 242 -11.24 5.47 11.23
CA LEU A 242 -12.18 4.38 10.90
C LEU A 242 -12.53 3.53 12.11
N LYS A 243 -11.56 3.25 12.98
CA LYS A 243 -11.74 2.41 14.17
C LYS A 243 -12.18 3.17 15.41
N LYS A 244 -12.30 4.51 15.32
CA LYS A 244 -12.64 5.40 16.44
C LYS A 244 -11.76 5.14 17.65
N VAL A 245 -10.45 5.03 17.40
CA VAL A 245 -9.46 4.84 18.46
C VAL A 245 -9.54 6.03 19.41
N ASP A 246 -9.62 5.77 20.71
CA ASP A 246 -9.54 6.81 21.73
C ASP A 246 -8.09 7.31 21.83
N VAL A 247 -7.81 8.40 21.12
CA VAL A 247 -6.49 9.04 21.04
C VAL A 247 -5.94 9.40 22.43
N LEU A 248 -6.81 9.73 23.40
CA LEU A 248 -6.43 10.10 24.76
C LEU A 248 -5.83 8.92 25.54
N SER A 249 -6.19 7.69 25.18
CA SER A 249 -5.61 6.48 25.77
C SER A 249 -4.16 6.22 25.31
N TYR A 250 -3.65 7.02 24.36
CA TYR A 250 -2.34 6.90 23.74
C TYR A 250 -1.58 8.23 23.70
N ASP A 251 -1.79 9.08 24.71
CA ASP A 251 -1.22 10.43 24.79
C ASP A 251 0.28 10.47 24.46
N THR A 252 1.11 9.53 24.95
CA THR A 252 2.55 9.48 24.65
C THR A 252 2.87 9.30 23.16
N PHE A 253 2.03 8.58 22.41
CA PHE A 253 2.19 8.39 20.96
C PHE A 253 1.80 9.64 20.18
N PHE A 254 0.68 10.27 20.53
CA PHE A 254 0.22 11.46 19.82
C PHE A 254 0.96 12.74 20.26
N MET A 255 1.48 12.80 21.49
CA MET A 255 2.34 13.90 21.96
C MET A 255 3.69 13.91 21.24
N ALA A 256 4.26 12.74 20.94
CA ALA A 256 5.49 12.64 20.14
C ALA A 256 5.33 13.27 18.73
N LEU A 257 4.11 13.40 18.21
CA LEU A 257 3.83 14.11 16.96
C LEU A 257 3.81 15.62 17.13
N ASP A 258 3.23 16.12 18.22
CA ASP A 258 3.07 17.56 18.48
C ASP A 258 4.40 18.24 18.83
N GLU A 259 5.32 17.56 19.51
CA GLU A 259 6.68 18.08 19.75
C GLU A 259 7.49 18.19 18.45
N ASN A 260 7.25 17.29 17.50
CA ASN A 260 7.93 17.29 16.19
C ASN A 260 7.32 18.28 15.18
N ARG A 261 6.07 18.72 15.36
CA ARG A 261 5.43 19.77 14.54
C ARG A 261 5.81 21.21 14.94
N LYS A 262 6.43 21.39 16.12
CA LYS A 262 6.84 22.70 16.66
C LYS A 262 8.32 23.05 16.42
N ARG A 263 9.06 22.22 15.69
CA ARG A 263 10.44 22.48 15.25
C ARG A 263 10.48 22.68 13.74
#